data_AF-A0A352F0Y8-F1
#
_entry.id   AF-A0A352F0Y8-F1
#
_cell.length_a   1.000
_cell.length_b   1.000
_cell.length_c   1.000
_cell.angle_alpha   90.00
_cell.angle_beta   90.00
_cell.angle_gamma   90.00
#
_symmetry.space_group_name_H-M   'P 1'
#
loop_
_entity.id
_entity.type
_entity.pdbx_description
1 polymer ?
#
loop_
_entity_poly.entity_id
_entity_poly.type
_entity_poly.pdbx_seq_one_letter_code
_entity_poly.pdbx_strand_id
1 'polypeptide(L)'
;MPQAITFRAVGAVNELLESEIPKVNFIMIVKLKKTNGCYRDLTFGQPYVVIGIEADELRLLNDAGRPFLYPPDLFSLIDPKEPVDWITELGKDGERYSYPAALNKSGFFEDFFDEKAKAVAIFWRVVNQRLAGSAESRVAHAGPS
;
A
#
# COMPACT_ATOMS: atom_id res chain seq x y z
N MET A 1 56.01 22.99 14.11
CA MET A 1 55.86 22.45 15.48
C MET A 1 55.15 23.52 16.32
N PRO A 2 54.25 23.12 17.24
CA PRO A 2 52.84 23.53 17.28
C PRO A 2 52.49 24.45 18.47
N GLN A 3 51.23 24.88 18.66
CA GLN A 3 50.28 24.21 19.59
C GLN A 3 48.81 24.35 19.16
N ALA A 4 48.04 23.30 19.44
CA ALA A 4 46.61 23.13 19.19
C ALA A 4 45.76 23.59 20.38
N ILE A 5 44.55 24.10 20.11
CA ILE A 5 43.43 24.05 21.06
C ILE A 5 42.17 23.64 20.30
N THR A 6 41.67 22.46 20.66
CA THR A 6 40.37 21.88 20.30
C THR A 6 39.28 22.46 21.20
N PHE A 7 38.15 22.88 20.65
CA PHE A 7 36.86 22.82 21.37
C PHE A 7 35.72 22.46 20.41
N ARG A 8 35.03 21.37 20.77
CA ARG A 8 33.74 20.92 20.23
C ARG A 8 32.61 21.82 20.74
N ALA A 9 31.64 22.13 19.89
CA ALA A 9 30.19 22.17 20.19
C ALA A 9 29.45 22.41 18.86
N VAL A 10 28.92 21.34 18.25
CA VAL A 10 27.47 21.05 18.21
C VAL A 10 26.66 22.26 17.68
N GLY A 11 26.71 22.48 16.37
CA GLY A 11 25.67 23.20 15.62
C GLY A 11 24.76 22.14 14.98
N ALA A 12 23.64 21.78 15.58
CA ALA A 12 22.40 22.56 15.56
C ALA A 12 21.95 22.93 14.12
N VAL A 13 21.71 21.92 13.28
CA VAL A 13 20.74 22.03 12.16
C VAL A 13 19.92 20.76 11.91
N ASN A 14 20.09 19.69 12.70
CA ASN A 14 19.48 18.39 12.37
C ASN A 14 18.30 17.99 13.26
N GLU A 15 17.57 18.96 13.82
CA GLU A 15 16.55 18.65 14.85
C GLU A 15 15.30 19.55 14.82
N LEU A 16 14.95 20.16 13.68
CA LEU A 16 13.73 20.98 13.56
C LEU A 16 13.07 20.93 12.17
N LEU A 17 12.90 19.72 11.59
CA LEU A 17 11.96 19.50 10.47
C LEU A 17 11.46 18.03 10.39
N GLU A 18 11.37 17.33 11.54
CA GLU A 18 10.59 16.08 11.65
C GLU A 18 9.18 16.33 12.19
N SER A 19 8.65 17.54 12.03
CA SER A 19 7.26 17.85 12.35
C SER A 19 6.37 17.62 11.12
N GLU A 20 5.54 16.59 11.22
CA GLU A 20 4.30 16.36 10.46
C GLU A 20 4.38 15.86 9.01
N ILE A 21 4.95 14.68 8.82
CA ILE A 21 4.36 13.74 7.85
C ILE A 21 3.92 12.52 8.65
N PRO A 22 2.62 12.23 8.83
CA PRO A 22 2.22 10.92 9.30
C PRO A 22 2.81 9.91 8.30
N LYS A 23 3.78 9.10 8.76
CA LYS A 23 4.29 7.96 8.00
C LYS A 23 3.14 6.97 7.86
N VAL A 24 2.28 7.18 6.86
CA VAL A 24 1.22 6.23 6.49
C VAL A 24 1.92 5.09 5.79
N ASN A 25 2.38 4.13 6.56
CA ASN A 25 2.97 2.90 6.02
C ASN A 25 2.54 1.73 6.85
N PHE A 26 1.48 1.06 6.39
CA PHE A 26 1.45 -0.39 6.35
C PHE A 26 0.77 -0.73 5.03
N ILE A 27 1.39 -1.56 4.20
CA ILE A 27 0.78 -2.08 2.97
C ILE A 27 0.62 -3.57 3.17
N MET A 28 -0.58 -4.08 2.91
CA MET A 28 -0.82 -5.51 2.93
C MET A 28 -0.23 -6.11 1.63
N ILE A 29 0.66 -7.09 1.76
CA ILE A 29 1.33 -7.74 0.63
C ILE A 29 1.03 -9.23 0.64
N VAL A 30 0.67 -9.76 -0.53
CA VAL A 30 0.36 -11.17 -0.73
C VAL A 30 1.22 -11.77 -1.85
N LYS A 31 1.38 -13.08 -1.87
CA LYS A 31 2.12 -13.82 -2.90
C LYS A 31 1.31 -14.99 -3.40
N LEU A 32 1.22 -15.14 -4.72
CA LEU A 32 0.48 -16.24 -5.33
C LEU A 32 1.12 -17.59 -4.93
N LYS A 33 0.33 -18.49 -4.32
CA LYS A 33 0.78 -19.80 -3.77
C LYS A 33 1.12 -20.83 -4.83
N LYS A 34 0.44 -20.78 -5.99
CA LYS A 34 0.59 -21.73 -7.09
C LYS A 34 0.05 -21.12 -8.38
N THR A 35 0.53 -21.62 -9.52
CA THR A 35 -0.08 -21.30 -10.82
C THR A 35 -1.53 -21.81 -10.85
N ASN A 36 -2.43 -21.03 -11.43
CA ASN A 36 -3.83 -21.41 -11.62
C ASN A 36 -4.29 -20.94 -13.00
N GLY A 37 -4.75 -21.88 -13.84
CA GLY A 37 -5.17 -21.58 -15.21
C GLY A 37 -6.36 -20.60 -15.31
N CYS A 38 -7.11 -20.42 -14.23
CA CYS A 38 -8.22 -19.45 -14.16
C CYS A 38 -7.75 -18.02 -13.88
N TYR A 39 -6.51 -17.81 -13.41
CA TYR A 39 -5.96 -16.50 -13.02
C TYR A 39 -4.67 -16.22 -13.78
N ARG A 40 -4.80 -16.08 -15.11
CA ARG A 40 -3.66 -15.91 -16.04
C ARG A 40 -3.04 -14.51 -16.01
N ASP A 41 -3.69 -13.58 -15.36
CA ASP A 41 -3.25 -12.21 -15.14
C ASP A 41 -2.48 -12.02 -13.82
N LEU A 42 -2.14 -13.14 -13.17
CA LEU A 42 -1.23 -13.23 -12.04
C LEU A 42 -0.05 -14.15 -12.34
N THR A 43 1.15 -13.67 -11.99
CA THR A 43 2.41 -14.37 -12.07
C THR A 43 2.74 -15.07 -10.76
N PHE A 44 3.05 -16.36 -10.86
CA PHE A 44 3.47 -17.16 -9.70
C PHE A 44 4.74 -16.63 -9.06
N GLY A 45 4.73 -16.57 -7.73
CA GLY A 45 5.88 -16.12 -6.95
C GLY A 45 6.05 -14.60 -6.84
N GLN A 46 5.27 -13.82 -7.58
CA GLN A 46 5.28 -12.37 -7.53
C GLN A 46 4.53 -11.85 -6.28
N PRO A 47 5.08 -10.85 -5.57
CA PRO A 47 4.34 -10.14 -4.54
C PRO A 47 3.35 -9.14 -5.16
N TYR A 48 2.15 -9.08 -4.60
CA TYR A 48 1.08 -8.16 -4.99
C TYR A 48 0.68 -7.31 -3.79
N VAL A 49 0.45 -6.02 -4.06
CA VAL A 49 -0.09 -5.08 -3.06
C VAL A 49 -1.60 -5.21 -3.03
N VAL A 50 -2.15 -5.46 -1.85
CA VAL A 50 -3.60 -5.41 -1.61
C VAL A 50 -3.98 -3.96 -1.38
N ILE A 51 -4.95 -3.48 -2.15
CA ILE A 51 -5.43 -2.09 -2.11
C ILE A 51 -6.80 -1.94 -1.43
N GLY A 52 -7.47 -3.07 -1.18
CA GLY A 52 -8.66 -3.16 -0.32
C GLY A 52 -9.21 -4.58 -0.27
N ILE A 53 -10.28 -4.73 0.50
CA ILE A 53 -11.04 -5.98 0.67
C ILE A 53 -12.50 -5.67 0.36
N GLU A 54 -13.16 -6.55 -0.41
CA GLU A 54 -14.55 -6.37 -0.80
C GLU A 54 -15.29 -7.69 -0.79
N ALA A 55 -16.32 -7.76 0.05
CA ALA A 55 -17.04 -9.00 0.32
C ALA A 55 -16.06 -10.17 0.62
N ASP A 56 -15.08 -9.91 1.47
CA ASP A 56 -14.00 -10.84 1.85
C ASP A 56 -12.98 -11.22 0.76
N GLU A 57 -13.17 -10.74 -0.48
CA GLU A 57 -12.22 -10.90 -1.58
C GLU A 57 -11.12 -9.84 -1.53
N LEU A 58 -9.91 -10.18 -2.00
CA LEU A 58 -8.79 -9.24 -2.05
C LEU A 58 -8.82 -8.43 -3.35
N ARG A 59 -8.86 -7.10 -3.24
CA ARG A 59 -8.61 -6.23 -4.39
C ARG A 59 -7.12 -5.91 -4.50
N LEU A 60 -6.52 -6.24 -5.63
CA LEU A 60 -5.10 -6.00 -5.92
C LEU A 60 -4.89 -5.52 -7.36
N LEU A 61 -3.74 -4.90 -7.61
CA LEU A 61 -3.30 -4.61 -8.97
C LEU A 61 -2.71 -5.88 -9.60
N ASN A 62 -3.31 -6.37 -10.67
CA ASN A 62 -2.81 -7.53 -11.41
C ASN A 62 -1.55 -7.19 -12.23
N ASP A 63 -1.06 -8.12 -13.05
CA ASP A 63 0.15 -7.92 -13.86
C ASP A 63 0.02 -6.77 -14.87
N ALA A 64 -1.20 -6.38 -15.24
CA ALA A 64 -1.50 -5.23 -16.09
C ALA A 64 -1.81 -3.93 -15.31
N GLY A 65 -1.64 -3.94 -13.98
CA GLY A 65 -1.96 -2.80 -13.12
C GLY A 65 -3.46 -2.54 -12.96
N ARG A 66 -4.32 -3.54 -13.19
CA ARG A 66 -5.78 -3.43 -13.08
C ARG A 66 -6.26 -3.90 -11.70
N PRO A 67 -7.17 -3.15 -11.02
CA PRO A 67 -7.60 -3.47 -9.66
C PRO A 67 -8.72 -4.51 -9.63
N PHE A 68 -8.41 -5.79 -9.78
CA PHE A 68 -9.43 -6.86 -9.73
C PHE A 68 -9.53 -7.54 -8.36
N LEU A 69 -10.64 -8.26 -8.16
CA LEU A 69 -10.91 -9.06 -6.97
C LEU A 69 -10.42 -10.49 -7.17
N TYR A 70 -9.81 -11.04 -6.14
CA TYR A 70 -9.30 -12.40 -6.12
C TYR A 70 -9.55 -13.08 -4.78
N PRO A 71 -9.81 -14.40 -4.79
CA PRO A 71 -10.00 -15.16 -3.58
C PRO A 71 -8.74 -15.15 -2.69
N PRO A 72 -8.87 -14.89 -1.37
CA PRO A 72 -7.72 -14.86 -0.47
C PRO A 72 -6.95 -16.19 -0.41
N ASP A 73 -7.63 -17.30 -0.65
CA ASP A 73 -7.06 -18.66 -0.58
C ASP A 73 -5.96 -18.92 -1.63
N LEU A 74 -5.95 -18.15 -2.74
CA LEU A 74 -4.92 -18.17 -3.76
C LEU A 74 -3.56 -17.71 -3.25
N PHE A 75 -3.51 -16.93 -2.16
CA PHE A 75 -2.30 -16.23 -1.75
C PHE A 75 -1.80 -16.61 -0.37
N SER A 76 -0.48 -16.51 -0.19
CA SER A 76 0.18 -16.45 1.12
C SER A 76 0.39 -15.00 1.49
N LEU A 77 0.13 -14.65 2.76
CA LEU A 77 0.43 -13.32 3.30
C LEU A 77 1.95 -13.17 3.45
N ILE A 78 2.52 -12.15 2.82
CA ILE A 78 3.91 -11.72 3.07
C ILE A 78 3.92 -10.71 4.20
N ASP A 79 3.08 -9.67 4.08
CA ASP A 79 2.87 -8.67 5.11
C ASP A 79 1.36 -8.59 5.38
N PRO A 80 0.88 -9.09 6.53
CA PRO A 80 -0.54 -9.12 6.83
C PRO A 80 -1.06 -7.79 7.37
N LYS A 81 -0.20 -6.76 7.53
CA LYS A 81 -0.59 -5.57 8.25
C LYS A 81 -1.48 -4.68 7.41
N GLU A 82 -2.75 -4.61 7.83
CA GLU A 82 -3.73 -3.74 7.22
C GLU A 82 -3.34 -2.27 7.39
N PRO A 83 -3.48 -1.44 6.35
CA PRO A 83 -3.18 -0.02 6.46
C PRO A 83 -4.11 0.67 7.46
N VAL A 84 -3.55 1.48 8.35
CA VAL A 84 -4.29 2.14 9.46
C VAL A 84 -5.33 3.16 9.00
N ASP A 85 -5.24 3.59 7.75
CA ASP A 85 -6.18 4.53 7.11
C ASP A 85 -7.36 3.81 6.42
N TRP A 86 -7.44 2.47 6.52
CA TRP A 86 -8.59 1.73 6.02
C TRP A 86 -9.75 1.88 6.99
N ILE A 87 -10.92 2.17 6.42
CA ILE A 87 -12.18 2.06 7.12
C ILE A 87 -12.80 0.72 6.77
N THR A 88 -13.33 0.03 7.77
CA THR A 88 -14.00 -1.25 7.60
C THR A 88 -15.50 -1.09 7.82
N GLU A 89 -16.28 -1.54 6.85
CA GLU A 89 -17.73 -1.69 6.94
C GLU A 89 -18.09 -3.17 6.83
N LEU A 90 -19.10 -3.60 7.59
CA LEU A 90 -19.64 -4.95 7.49
C LEU A 90 -20.92 -4.90 6.65
N GLY A 91 -20.99 -5.78 5.66
CA GLY A 91 -22.18 -5.97 4.87
C GLY A 91 -23.29 -6.69 5.63
N LYS A 92 -24.40 -6.95 4.94
CA LYS A 92 -25.61 -7.50 5.56
C LYS A 92 -25.39 -8.91 6.10
N ASP A 93 -24.55 -9.68 5.42
CA ASP A 93 -24.23 -11.06 5.77
C ASP A 93 -22.93 -11.17 6.58
N GLY A 94 -22.41 -10.05 7.09
CA GLY A 94 -21.17 -9.98 7.86
C GLY A 94 -19.90 -9.93 7.02
N GLU A 95 -20.04 -9.87 5.69
CA GLU A 95 -18.93 -9.77 4.76
C GLU A 95 -18.13 -8.47 4.96
N ARG A 96 -16.80 -8.54 4.85
CA ARG A 96 -15.94 -7.39 5.11
C ARG A 96 -15.72 -6.54 3.88
N TYR A 97 -15.90 -5.23 4.03
CA TYR A 97 -15.46 -4.21 3.08
C TYR A 97 -14.44 -3.32 3.78
N SER A 98 -13.19 -3.31 3.32
CA SER A 98 -12.13 -2.51 3.94
C SER A 98 -11.30 -1.80 2.88
N TYR A 99 -11.33 -0.47 2.92
CA TYR A 99 -10.71 0.40 1.92
C TYR A 99 -10.22 1.71 2.56
N PRO A 100 -9.25 2.42 1.93
CA PRO A 100 -9.15 3.86 2.18
C PRO A 100 -10.50 4.53 1.97
N ALA A 101 -10.83 5.49 2.83
CA ALA A 101 -12.11 6.19 2.81
C ALA A 101 -12.46 6.76 1.41
N ALA A 102 -11.47 7.20 0.64
CA ALA A 102 -11.66 7.75 -0.71
C ALA A 102 -12.10 6.70 -1.76
N LEU A 103 -11.82 5.41 -1.52
CA LEU A 103 -12.21 4.30 -2.41
C LEU A 103 -13.40 3.50 -1.87
N ASN A 104 -13.82 3.71 -0.61
CA ASN A 104 -14.92 2.98 0.03
C ASN A 104 -16.33 3.47 -0.35
N LYS A 105 -16.45 4.33 -1.36
CA LYS A 105 -17.76 4.83 -1.79
C LYS A 105 -18.47 3.77 -2.63
N SER A 106 -19.71 3.44 -2.30
CA SER A 106 -20.56 2.60 -3.16
C SER A 106 -20.61 3.14 -4.59
N GLY A 107 -20.41 2.28 -5.58
CA GLY A 107 -20.34 2.65 -7.00
C GLY A 107 -18.96 3.12 -7.48
N PHE A 108 -17.95 3.21 -6.59
CA PHE A 108 -16.66 3.77 -6.96
C PHE A 108 -15.92 2.94 -8.01
N PHE A 109 -15.89 1.61 -7.85
CA PHE A 109 -15.17 0.76 -8.78
C PHE A 109 -15.91 0.59 -10.11
N GLU A 110 -17.24 0.65 -10.10
CA GLU A 110 -18.07 0.75 -11.30
C GLU A 110 -17.75 2.04 -12.06
N ASP A 111 -17.74 3.19 -11.38
CA ASP A 111 -17.31 4.46 -11.98
C ASP A 111 -15.86 4.40 -12.51
N PHE A 112 -14.97 3.69 -11.83
CA PHE A 112 -13.58 3.49 -12.26
C PHE A 112 -13.50 2.63 -13.52
N PHE A 113 -14.23 1.50 -13.58
CA PHE A 113 -14.25 0.61 -14.73
C PHE A 113 -14.99 1.19 -15.94
N ASP A 114 -15.96 2.09 -15.70
CA ASP A 114 -16.61 2.94 -16.71
C ASP A 114 -15.71 4.11 -17.17
N GLU A 115 -14.46 4.17 -16.71
CA GLU A 115 -13.47 5.20 -17.05
C GLU A 115 -13.91 6.64 -16.72
N LYS A 116 -14.78 6.82 -15.71
CA LYS A 116 -15.19 8.16 -15.28
C LYS A 116 -13.98 8.90 -14.71
N ALA A 117 -13.60 10.00 -15.36
CA ALA A 117 -12.36 10.73 -15.11
C ALA A 117 -12.09 11.02 -13.62
N LYS A 118 -13.12 11.38 -12.85
CA LYS A 118 -13.00 11.64 -11.41
C LYS A 118 -12.62 10.39 -10.61
N ALA A 119 -13.24 9.25 -10.89
CA ALA A 119 -12.94 7.99 -10.19
C ALA A 119 -11.53 7.51 -10.52
N VAL A 120 -11.13 7.57 -11.80
CA VAL A 120 -9.77 7.24 -12.25
C VAL A 120 -8.72 8.12 -11.58
N ALA A 121 -8.94 9.44 -11.50
CA ALA A 121 -8.01 10.37 -10.87
C ALA A 121 -7.87 10.12 -9.35
N ILE A 122 -8.99 9.87 -8.66
CA ILE A 122 -8.98 9.56 -7.22
C ILE A 122 -8.24 8.24 -6.98
N PHE A 123 -8.53 7.21 -7.77
CA PHE A 123 -7.90 5.91 -7.66
C PHE A 123 -6.38 6.02 -7.75
N TRP A 124 -5.87 6.63 -8.83
CA TRP A 124 -4.42 6.73 -9.03
C TRP A 124 -3.75 7.63 -8.02
N ARG A 125 -4.42 8.69 -7.55
CA ARG A 125 -3.90 9.52 -6.45
C ARG A 125 -3.68 8.68 -5.19
N VAL A 126 -4.68 7.92 -4.76
CA VAL A 126 -4.61 7.10 -3.54
C VAL A 126 -3.58 5.98 -3.67
N VAL A 127 -3.61 5.25 -4.79
CA VAL A 127 -2.71 4.12 -5.05
C VAL A 127 -1.26 4.59 -5.14
N ASN A 128 -0.98 5.65 -5.89
CA ASN A 128 0.41 6.15 -6.04
C ASN A 128 0.97 6.69 -4.73
N GLN A 129 0.17 7.37 -3.90
CA GLN A 129 0.60 7.83 -2.58
C GLN A 129 1.08 6.66 -1.70
N ARG A 130 0.38 5.53 -1.76
CA ARG A 130 0.73 4.32 -1.00
C ARG A 130 1.97 3.62 -1.51
N LEU A 131 2.08 3.47 -2.83
CA LEU A 131 3.25 2.86 -3.46
C LEU A 131 4.52 3.68 -3.22
N ALA A 132 4.41 5.02 -3.27
CA ALA A 132 5.52 5.92 -2.97
C ALA A 132 5.96 5.83 -1.50
N GLY A 133 5.02 5.90 -0.54
CA GLY A 133 5.34 5.77 0.88
C GLY A 133 6.05 4.44 1.21
N SER A 134 5.67 3.37 0.52
CA SER A 134 6.24 2.04 0.71
C SER A 134 7.68 1.91 0.19
N ALA A 135 8.03 2.63 -0.89
CA ALA A 135 9.37 2.62 -1.45
C ALA A 135 10.39 3.30 -0.52
N GLU A 136 10.01 4.44 0.07
CA GLU A 136 10.88 5.21 0.97
C GLU A 136 11.20 4.45 2.27
N SER A 137 10.25 3.69 2.81
CA SER A 137 10.49 2.89 4.03
C SER A 137 11.38 1.66 3.82
N ARG A 138 11.53 1.16 2.59
CA ARG A 138 12.45 0.05 2.30
C ARG A 138 13.91 0.52 2.22
N VAL A 139 14.15 1.77 1.83
CA VAL A 139 15.50 2.35 1.78
C VAL A 139 16.02 2.67 3.18
N ALA A 140 15.15 3.08 4.11
CA ALA A 140 15.52 3.41 5.49
C ALA A 140 15.99 2.22 6.36
N HIS A 141 15.88 0.97 5.89
CA HIS A 141 16.38 -0.23 6.58
C HIS A 141 17.62 -0.87 5.93
N ALA A 142 18.11 -0.32 4.83
CA ALA A 142 19.35 -0.74 4.19
C ALA A 142 20.46 0.30 4.46
N GLY A 143 20.86 0.45 5.73
CA GLY A 143 22.07 1.19 6.10
C GLY A 143 23.33 0.36 5.81
N PRO A 144 24.47 0.99 5.46
CA PRO A 144 25.66 0.27 5.00
C PRO A 144 26.30 -0.53 6.15
N SER A 145 26.79 -1.72 5.81
CA SER A 145 27.56 -2.61 6.69
C SER A 145 28.87 -2.01 7.15
#